data_AF-A0AAP7IRW5-F1
#
_entry.id   AF-A0AAP7IRW5-F1
#
_cell.length_a   1.000
_cell.length_b   1.000
_cell.length_c   1.000
_cell.angle_alpha   90.00
_cell.angle_beta   90.00
_cell.angle_gamma   90.00
#
_symmetry.space_group_name_H-M   'P 1'
#
loop_
_entity.id
_entity.type
_entity.pdbx_description
1 polymer ?
#
loop_
_entity_poly.entity_id
_entity_poly.type
_entity_poly.pdbx_seq_one_letter_code
_entity_poly.pdbx_strand_id
1 'polypeptide(L)'
;MIEELGKNNRIIQESVPGKQITLAHVVAAPIAAVYDSLGVGHVGAIGILSLTPNETAIIAADIAGKAADVDICFVDRFTGSVMFNGDIQSVETSLDQVLRYFKDTLGFSTVPLTKS
;
A
#
# COMPACT_ATOMS: atom_id res chain seq x y z
N MET A 1 -13.77 -6.77 -43.40
CA MET A 1 -12.47 -6.85 -44.11
C MET A 1 -11.31 -6.27 -43.29
N ILE A 2 -11.31 -6.41 -41.95
CA ILE A 2 -10.15 -6.08 -41.09
C ILE A 2 -9.83 -7.27 -40.17
N GLU A 3 -10.84 -8.05 -39.74
CA GLU A 3 -10.61 -9.31 -39.03
C GLU A 3 -10.00 -10.44 -39.89
N GLU A 4 -10.07 -10.37 -41.23
CA GLU A 4 -9.50 -11.41 -42.10
C GLU A 4 -8.03 -11.19 -42.47
N LEU A 5 -7.43 -10.04 -42.15
CA LEU A 5 -6.04 -9.70 -42.51
C LEU A 5 -5.03 -9.93 -41.37
N GLY A 6 -5.48 -10.31 -40.18
CA GLY A 6 -4.63 -10.66 -39.04
C GLY A 6 -5.32 -11.69 -38.16
N LYS A 7 -4.62 -12.75 -37.77
CA LYS A 7 -5.11 -13.76 -36.82
C LYS A 7 -5.34 -13.15 -35.44
N ASN A 8 -6.44 -12.41 -35.27
CA ASN A 8 -6.88 -11.91 -33.97
C ASN A 8 -7.65 -13.02 -33.25
N ASN A 9 -6.97 -13.73 -32.36
CA ASN A 9 -7.61 -14.71 -31.49
C ASN A 9 -8.50 -13.98 -30.48
N ARG A 10 -9.78 -14.34 -30.44
CA ARG A 10 -10.74 -13.85 -29.44
C ARG A 10 -10.63 -14.69 -28.17
N ILE A 11 -10.53 -14.03 -27.01
CA ILE A 11 -10.55 -14.67 -25.69
C ILE A 11 -11.60 -14.00 -24.81
N ILE A 12 -12.28 -14.78 -23.98
CA ILE A 12 -13.16 -14.28 -22.91
C ILE A 12 -12.32 -14.24 -21.64
N GLN A 13 -12.32 -13.11 -20.93
CA GLN A 13 -11.57 -12.94 -19.70
C GLN A 13 -12.50 -12.44 -18.59
N GLU A 14 -12.61 -13.25 -17.54
CA GLU A 14 -13.22 -12.81 -16.28
C GLU A 14 -12.14 -12.15 -15.43
N SER A 15 -12.32 -10.86 -15.15
CA SER A 15 -11.36 -10.09 -14.36
C SER A 15 -11.70 -10.18 -12.88
N VAL A 16 -10.74 -10.62 -12.08
CA VAL A 16 -10.82 -10.67 -10.62
C VAL A 16 -9.59 -10.01 -10.02
N PRO A 17 -9.71 -9.33 -8.87
CA PRO A 17 -8.56 -8.74 -8.21
C PRO A 17 -7.63 -9.84 -7.67
N GLY A 18 -6.32 -9.62 -7.81
CA GLY A 18 -5.32 -10.45 -7.16
C GLY A 18 -5.25 -10.21 -5.65
N LYS A 19 -4.38 -10.95 -4.96
CA LYS A 19 -4.03 -10.76 -3.54
C LYS A 19 -2.57 -10.35 -3.42
N GLN A 20 -2.30 -9.04 -3.40
CA GLN A 20 -0.95 -8.51 -3.46
C GLN A 20 -0.79 -7.19 -2.70
N ILE A 21 0.37 -7.00 -2.05
CA ILE A 21 0.90 -5.69 -1.69
C ILE A 21 1.93 -5.32 -2.75
N THR A 22 1.67 -4.22 -3.46
CA THR A 22 2.50 -3.75 -4.59
C THR A 22 3.50 -2.67 -4.17
N LEU A 23 3.25 -1.99 -3.05
CA LEU A 23 4.13 -0.99 -2.48
C LEU A 23 4.09 -1.06 -0.95
N ALA A 24 5.26 -1.03 -0.33
CA ALA A 24 5.45 -0.78 1.10
C ALA A 24 6.70 0.09 1.24
N HIS A 25 6.50 1.38 1.48
CA HIS A 25 7.55 2.38 1.34
C HIS A 25 7.59 3.35 2.51
N VAL A 26 8.80 3.67 2.98
CA VAL A 26 9.06 4.74 3.94
C VAL A 26 9.64 5.93 3.20
N VAL A 27 9.04 7.10 3.35
CA VAL A 27 9.68 8.39 3.08
C VAL A 27 10.21 8.91 4.40
N ALA A 28 11.53 8.83 4.63
CA ALA A 28 12.12 9.06 5.94
C ALA A 28 12.14 10.54 6.35
N ALA A 29 12.28 11.43 5.37
CA ALA A 29 12.26 12.88 5.55
C ALA A 29 11.52 13.55 4.38
N PRO A 30 10.17 13.48 4.35
CA PRO A 30 9.37 14.13 3.31
C PRO A 30 9.65 15.63 3.21
N ILE A 31 9.62 16.17 1.99
CA ILE A 31 9.66 17.62 1.79
C ILE A 31 8.33 18.25 2.26
N ALA A 32 8.37 19.53 2.66
CA ALA A 32 7.21 20.29 3.14
C ALA A 32 5.96 20.12 2.25
N ALA A 33 6.13 20.21 0.93
CA ALA A 33 5.04 20.08 -0.04
C ALA A 33 4.33 18.71 0.02
N VAL A 34 5.03 17.63 0.41
CA VAL A 34 4.41 16.30 0.57
C VAL A 34 3.52 16.29 1.80
N TYR A 35 3.99 16.81 2.94
CA TYR A 35 3.15 16.93 4.14
C TYR A 35 1.90 17.78 3.88
N ASP A 36 2.07 18.93 3.24
CA ASP A 36 0.96 19.83 2.89
C ASP A 36 -0.07 19.14 2.01
N SER A 37 0.37 18.37 1.01
CA SER A 37 -0.52 17.64 0.10
C SER A 37 -1.34 16.55 0.81
N LEU A 38 -0.83 16.03 1.91
CA LEU A 38 -1.47 14.99 2.72
C LEU A 38 -2.29 15.56 3.88
N GLY A 39 -2.18 16.86 4.17
CA GLY A 39 -2.88 17.51 5.28
C GLY A 39 -2.41 17.06 6.65
N VAL A 40 -1.14 16.64 6.78
CA VAL A 40 -0.54 16.15 8.04
C VAL A 40 0.50 17.13 8.59
N GLY A 41 0.88 16.96 9.85
CA GLY A 41 1.96 17.74 10.46
C GLY A 41 3.31 17.48 9.78
N HIS A 42 4.17 18.50 9.73
CA HIS A 42 5.50 18.43 9.11
C HIS A 42 6.52 17.76 10.03
N VAL A 43 6.22 16.55 10.50
CA VAL A 43 7.03 15.82 11.47
C VAL A 43 7.04 14.33 11.14
N GLY A 44 8.23 13.74 11.18
CA GLY A 44 8.43 12.30 11.12
C GLY A 44 8.67 11.75 9.71
N ALA A 45 8.43 10.46 9.56
CA ALA A 45 8.43 9.73 8.31
C ALA A 45 6.99 9.45 7.87
N ILE A 46 6.82 9.08 6.60
CA ILE A 46 5.55 8.65 6.03
C ILE A 46 5.67 7.21 5.54
N GLY A 47 4.78 6.35 5.99
CA GLY A 47 4.57 5.01 5.45
C GLY A 47 3.51 5.06 4.35
N ILE A 48 3.79 4.39 3.23
CA ILE A 48 2.87 4.29 2.08
C ILE A 48 2.69 2.81 1.72
N LEU A 49 1.43 2.38 1.64
CA LEU A 49 1.04 1.05 1.19
C LEU A 49 0.12 1.13 -0.02
N SER A 50 0.29 0.18 -0.94
CA SER A 50 -0.65 -0.10 -2.03
C SER A 50 -1.00 -1.58 -2.02
N LEU A 51 -2.30 -1.88 -1.95
CA LEU A 51 -2.85 -3.21 -1.74
C LEU A 51 -3.91 -3.55 -2.78
N THR A 52 -4.02 -4.83 -3.08
CA THR A 52 -5.10 -5.41 -3.89
C THR A 52 -5.55 -6.71 -3.24
N PRO A 53 -6.85 -6.94 -2.99
CA PRO A 53 -7.97 -6.07 -3.31
C PRO A 53 -8.07 -4.85 -2.37
N ASN A 54 -8.72 -3.79 -2.83
CA ASN A 54 -8.63 -2.45 -2.24
C ASN A 54 -9.22 -2.38 -0.82
N GLU A 55 -10.19 -3.22 -0.51
CA GLU A 55 -10.85 -3.32 0.79
C GLU A 55 -9.87 -3.71 1.91
N THR A 56 -8.74 -4.34 1.57
CA THR A 56 -7.72 -4.73 2.53
C THR A 56 -6.95 -3.56 3.14
N ALA A 57 -7.11 -2.34 2.60
CA ALA A 57 -6.57 -1.12 3.18
C ALA A 57 -6.97 -0.95 4.66
N ILE A 58 -8.21 -1.31 5.01
CA ILE A 58 -8.71 -1.21 6.40
C ILE A 58 -7.94 -2.16 7.33
N ILE A 59 -7.63 -3.37 6.86
CA ILE A 59 -6.89 -4.37 7.63
C ILE A 59 -5.45 -3.91 7.83
N ALA A 60 -4.81 -3.39 6.78
CA ALA A 60 -3.45 -2.88 6.86
C ALA A 60 -3.32 -1.69 7.82
N ALA A 61 -4.29 -0.77 7.81
CA ALA A 61 -4.32 0.36 8.74
C ALA A 61 -4.46 -0.08 10.20
N ASP A 62 -5.34 -1.04 10.49
CA ASP A 62 -5.53 -1.58 11.84
C ASP A 62 -4.25 -2.25 12.38
N ILE A 63 -3.56 -3.02 11.54
CA ILE A 63 -2.28 -3.63 11.90
C ILE A 63 -1.20 -2.57 12.12
N ALA A 64 -1.10 -1.59 11.21
CA ALA A 64 -0.09 -0.54 11.31
C ALA A 64 -0.21 0.26 12.61
N GLY A 65 -1.42 0.66 12.99
CA GLY A 65 -1.68 1.40 14.24
C GLY A 65 -1.53 0.58 15.52
N LYS A 66 -1.54 -0.77 15.43
CA LYS A 66 -1.27 -1.66 16.57
C LYS A 66 0.19 -2.06 16.70
N ALA A 67 0.96 -1.93 15.62
CA ALA A 67 2.33 -2.40 15.55
C ALA A 67 3.34 -1.43 16.21
N ALA A 68 3.12 -0.13 16.08
CA ALA A 68 3.98 0.91 16.63
C ALA A 68 3.21 2.24 16.83
N ASP A 69 3.89 3.25 17.38
CA ASP A 69 3.32 4.58 17.60
C ASP A 69 3.27 5.35 16.27
N VAL A 70 2.17 5.15 15.52
CA VAL A 70 1.92 5.80 14.23
C VAL A 70 0.50 6.38 14.18
N ASP A 71 0.37 7.53 13.53
CA ASP A 71 -0.90 8.17 13.25
C ASP A 71 -1.36 7.79 11.83
N ILE A 72 -2.59 7.29 11.71
CA ILE A 72 -3.17 6.96 10.40
C ILE A 72 -3.60 8.25 9.71
N CYS A 73 -2.91 8.63 8.64
CA CYS A 73 -3.25 9.83 7.86
C CYS A 73 -4.50 9.57 7.02
N PHE A 74 -4.52 8.45 6.30
CA PHE A 74 -5.62 8.11 5.40
C PHE A 74 -5.71 6.60 5.12
N VAL A 75 -6.94 6.12 4.98
CA VAL A 75 -7.29 4.75 4.61
C VAL A 75 -8.25 4.79 3.43
N ASP A 76 -7.79 4.31 2.27
CA ASP A 76 -8.57 4.33 1.03
C ASP A 76 -8.98 2.93 0.59
N ARG A 77 -10.24 2.58 0.85
CA ARG A 77 -10.82 1.32 0.34
C ARG A 77 -11.23 1.39 -1.13
N PHE A 78 -11.20 2.56 -1.78
CA PHE A 78 -11.50 2.71 -3.20
C PHE A 78 -10.26 2.52 -4.05
N THR A 79 -9.09 2.96 -3.58
CA THR A 79 -7.82 2.82 -4.29
C THR A 79 -6.90 1.73 -3.74
N GLY A 80 -7.20 1.20 -2.54
CA GLY A 80 -6.35 0.21 -1.88
C GLY A 80 -5.10 0.83 -1.29
N SER A 81 -5.19 2.07 -0.80
CA SER A 81 -4.04 2.84 -0.33
C SER A 81 -4.13 3.12 1.16
N VAL A 82 -3.00 3.04 1.86
CA VAL A 82 -2.90 3.46 3.27
C VAL A 82 -1.67 4.34 3.42
N MET A 83 -1.84 5.46 4.13
CA MET A 83 -0.74 6.32 4.53
C MET A 83 -0.81 6.60 6.02
N PHE A 84 0.33 6.56 6.69
CA PHE A 84 0.48 6.84 8.11
C PHE A 84 1.81 7.53 8.39
N ASN A 85 1.89 8.31 9.46
CA ASN A 85 3.08 9.04 9.85
C ASN A 85 3.51 8.70 11.28
N GLY A 86 4.79 8.91 11.59
CA GLY A 86 5.38 8.60 12.89
C GLY A 86 6.89 8.80 12.83
N ASP A 87 7.65 8.43 13.87
CA ASP A 87 9.10 8.37 13.72
C ASP A 87 9.51 7.26 12.73
N ILE A 88 10.72 7.37 12.18
CA ILE A 88 11.20 6.44 11.13
C ILE A 88 11.13 4.98 11.58
N GLN A 89 11.46 4.69 12.85
CA GLN A 89 11.49 3.32 13.36
C GLN A 89 10.08 2.76 13.56
N SER A 90 9.15 3.58 14.06
CA SER A 90 7.74 3.21 14.18
C SER A 90 7.12 2.93 12.81
N VAL A 91 7.38 3.79 11.81
CA VAL A 91 6.88 3.58 10.45
C VAL A 91 7.45 2.30 9.81
N GLU A 92 8.76 2.06 9.93
CA GLU A 92 9.39 0.84 9.43
C GLU A 92 8.82 -0.42 10.11
N THR A 93 8.62 -0.37 11.43
CA THR A 93 8.04 -1.45 12.23
C THR A 93 6.62 -1.76 11.77
N SER A 94 5.78 -0.75 11.62
CA SER A 94 4.41 -0.91 11.15
C SER A 94 4.33 -1.50 9.74
N LEU A 95 5.17 -1.05 8.80
CA LEU A 95 5.22 -1.63 7.45
C LEU A 95 5.67 -3.10 7.45
N ASP A 96 6.71 -3.43 8.21
CA ASP A 96 7.21 -4.81 8.32
C ASP A 96 6.14 -5.74 8.93
N GLN A 97 5.41 -5.30 9.95
CA GLN A 97 4.30 -6.08 10.52
C GLN A 97 3.15 -6.29 9.52
N VAL A 98 2.78 -5.25 8.76
CA VAL A 98 1.77 -5.38 7.70
C VAL A 98 2.25 -6.39 6.64
N LEU A 99 3.47 -6.26 6.14
CA LEU A 99 4.02 -7.18 5.14
C LEU A 99 4.03 -8.63 5.64
N ARG A 100 4.48 -8.86 6.88
CA ARG A 100 4.50 -10.19 7.51
C ARG A 100 3.10 -10.78 7.63
N TYR A 101 2.13 -10.04 8.18
CA TYR A 101 0.77 -10.54 8.34
C TYR A 101 0.15 -10.91 6.98
N PHE A 102 0.26 -10.04 5.99
CA PHE A 102 -0.30 -10.28 4.67
C PHE A 102 0.38 -11.46 3.98
N LYS A 103 1.70 -11.59 4.08
CA LYS A 103 2.45 -12.71 3.50
C LYS A 103 2.14 -14.03 4.20
N ASP A 104 2.32 -14.08 5.51
CA ASP A 104 2.38 -15.33 6.27
C ASP A 104 1.00 -15.80 6.73
N THR A 105 0.06 -14.88 6.99
CA THR A 105 -1.29 -15.21 7.46
C THR A 105 -2.32 -15.21 6.33
N LEU A 106 -2.30 -14.22 5.43
CA LEU A 106 -3.29 -14.10 4.35
C LEU A 106 -2.84 -14.71 3.01
N GLY A 107 -1.56 -15.10 2.90
CA GLY A 107 -0.97 -15.66 1.69
C GLY A 107 -0.99 -14.69 0.51
N PHE A 108 -0.69 -13.41 0.76
CA PHE A 108 -0.54 -12.40 -0.29
C PHE A 108 0.87 -12.46 -0.88
N SER A 109 0.97 -12.13 -2.17
CA SER A 109 2.26 -11.74 -2.75
C SER A 109 2.65 -10.38 -2.19
N THR A 110 3.90 -10.22 -1.74
CA THR A 110 4.36 -9.00 -1.08
C THR A 110 5.69 -8.54 -1.66
N VAL A 111 5.87 -7.23 -1.72
CA VAL A 111 7.15 -6.59 -2.07
C VAL A 111 8.05 -6.44 -0.83
N PRO A 112 9.38 -6.28 -1.00
CA PRO A 112 10.23 -5.85 0.10
C PRO A 112 9.85 -4.45 0.60
N LEU A 113 10.14 -4.18 1.87
CA LEU A 113 10.12 -2.82 2.41
C LEU A 113 11.17 -1.98 1.67
N THR A 114 10.76 -0.79 1.22
CA THR A 114 11.64 0.16 0.50
C THR A 114 11.68 1.50 1.24
N LYS A 115 12.72 2.31 0.99
CA LYS A 115 12.96 3.56 1.72
C LYS A 115 13.51 4.66 0.81
N SER A 116 13.10 5.89 1.04
CA SER A 116 13.66 7.13 0.46
C SER A 116 13.92 8.20 1.52
#